data_AF-A0A7W1KQZ9-F1
#
_entry.id   AF-A0A7W1KQZ9-F1
#
_cell.length_a   1.000
_cell.length_b   1.000
_cell.length_c   1.000
_cell.angle_alpha   90.00
_cell.angle_beta   90.00
_cell.angle_gamma   90.00
#
_symmetry.space_group_name_H-M   'P 1'
#
loop_
_entity.id
_entity.type
_entity.pdbx_description
1 polymer ?
#
loop_
_entity_poly.entity_id
_entity_poly.type
_entity_poly.pdbx_seq_one_letter_code
_entity_poly.pdbx_strand_id
1 'polypeptide(L)'
;MRDSRAAVDFYFKEILDGYLRNARKTSDSFAVCDFPDGTLLKSCIAKSGKTYVSVARMLPALAAWVAGGREPLTFAVDGHSFNLVEVLRQSFTNAFDPKHPDYWQEARRDKPSQHQVEAALVAWSLWLLGDKLLATLTSAERSNIQAWLASCTHVPERDNNHAWFSAINQATRLALSKRWKEFSGDEEWMLADVKAMDTLAASAGTDGWYSDSKVEFVYDYYNFWTYASHFLYWNRIMGARYPELSARFVKRLKLFLETAPHFFAADGGHVLFGRSLIYRWSVLMPLVEAYAQGMWPHSPGLLHAIVRRNLEFHWRLGAFDKERGKLRENFTPHGSRDIREMYIDNGHPYWCMQAFSLYLLPERDAFWTPREEALPIERADYRIPFKGARMMLVGTKRSGHVRWLQSQNEPRKKVRYRDQYIKFAYSSH
;
A
#
# COMPACT_ATOMS: atom_id res chain seq x y z
N MET A 1 29.68 5.38 -5.81
CA MET A 1 28.31 5.43 -5.25
C MET A 1 27.39 5.83 -6.39
N ARG A 2 26.55 4.93 -6.90
CA ARG A 2 25.41 5.38 -7.72
C ARG A 2 24.57 6.30 -6.82
N ASP A 3 24.10 7.40 -7.37
CA ASP A 3 23.15 8.27 -6.68
C ASP A 3 21.98 7.39 -6.18
N SER A 4 21.85 7.27 -4.87
CA SER A 4 20.86 6.46 -4.16
C SER A 4 19.44 6.79 -4.60
N ARG A 5 19.19 8.07 -4.84
CA ARG A 5 17.92 8.59 -5.36
C ARG A 5 17.68 8.10 -6.78
N ALA A 6 18.70 8.11 -7.63
CA ALA A 6 18.58 7.68 -9.02
C ALA A 6 18.13 6.21 -9.16
N ALA A 7 18.49 5.33 -8.21
CA ALA A 7 18.05 3.94 -8.24
C ALA A 7 16.55 3.79 -7.96
N VAL A 8 16.04 4.46 -6.92
CA VAL A 8 14.60 4.43 -6.57
C VAL A 8 13.76 5.11 -7.65
N ASP A 9 14.24 6.26 -8.13
CA ASP A 9 13.64 6.99 -9.24
C ASP A 9 13.52 6.14 -10.50
N PHE A 10 14.56 5.35 -10.82
CA PHE A 10 14.55 4.47 -12.00
C PHE A 10 13.37 3.48 -11.94
N TYR A 11 13.20 2.77 -10.82
CA TYR A 11 12.10 1.80 -10.68
C TYR A 11 10.73 2.45 -10.76
N PHE A 12 10.54 3.59 -10.09
CA PHE A 12 9.29 4.35 -10.18
C PHE A 12 9.00 4.82 -11.60
N LYS A 13 9.98 5.42 -12.28
CA LYS A 13 9.82 5.99 -13.62
C LYS A 13 9.53 4.93 -14.67
N GLU A 14 10.16 3.76 -14.60
CA GLU A 14 9.85 2.65 -15.52
C GLU A 14 8.40 2.13 -15.32
N ILE A 15 7.94 2.03 -14.07
CA ILE A 15 6.56 1.64 -13.77
C ILE A 15 5.58 2.72 -14.24
N LEU A 16 5.91 4.00 -14.01
CA LEU A 16 5.10 5.13 -14.43
C LEU A 16 4.98 5.20 -15.96
N ASP A 17 6.06 5.01 -16.69
CA ASP A 17 6.07 4.93 -18.16
C ASP A 17 5.11 3.83 -18.66
N GLY A 18 5.24 2.62 -18.11
CA GLY A 18 4.35 1.50 -18.43
C GLY A 18 2.88 1.79 -18.10
N TYR A 19 2.62 2.42 -16.95
CA TYR A 19 1.27 2.82 -16.55
C TYR A 19 0.68 3.87 -17.49
N LEU A 20 1.38 4.96 -17.78
CA LEU A 20 0.87 6.05 -18.62
C LEU A 20 0.58 5.57 -20.05
N ARG A 21 1.47 4.75 -20.62
CA ARG A 21 1.26 4.07 -21.90
C ARG A 21 -0.04 3.27 -21.91
N ASN A 22 -0.23 2.39 -20.92
CA ASN A 22 -1.38 1.50 -20.86
C ASN A 22 -2.69 2.22 -20.49
N ALA A 23 -2.64 3.21 -19.60
CA ALA A 23 -3.78 4.02 -19.22
C ALA A 23 -4.32 4.78 -20.44
N ARG A 24 -3.45 5.47 -21.19
CA ARG A 24 -3.84 6.18 -22.42
C ARG A 24 -4.41 5.22 -23.47
N LYS A 25 -3.79 4.06 -23.67
CA LYS A 25 -4.31 3.03 -24.59
C LYS A 25 -5.69 2.51 -24.17
N THR A 26 -5.98 2.50 -22.87
CA THR A 26 -7.25 2.01 -22.32
C THR A 26 -8.35 3.05 -22.45
N SER A 27 -8.08 4.30 -22.07
CA SER A 27 -9.02 5.42 -22.14
C SER A 27 -8.29 6.76 -22.00
N ASP A 28 -8.74 7.78 -22.75
CA ASP A 28 -8.24 9.16 -22.60
C ASP A 28 -8.65 9.81 -21.26
N SER A 29 -9.48 9.15 -20.46
CA SER A 29 -9.96 9.67 -19.18
C SER A 29 -8.99 9.53 -18.02
N PHE A 30 -8.00 8.61 -18.12
CA PHE A 30 -7.14 8.15 -17.03
C PHE A 30 -7.88 7.64 -15.78
N ALA A 31 -9.19 7.39 -15.86
CA ALA A 31 -9.96 6.81 -14.76
C ALA A 31 -9.88 5.28 -14.75
N VAL A 32 -9.45 4.65 -15.84
CA VAL A 32 -9.33 3.19 -15.98
C VAL A 32 -8.04 2.82 -16.71
N CYS A 33 -7.49 1.64 -16.42
CA CYS A 33 -6.28 1.15 -17.06
C CYS A 33 -6.27 -0.39 -17.11
N ASP A 34 -6.34 -0.96 -18.31
CA ASP A 34 -6.23 -2.39 -18.53
C ASP A 34 -4.81 -2.73 -18.98
N PHE A 35 -4.12 -3.53 -18.18
CA PHE A 35 -2.80 -4.02 -18.57
C PHE A 35 -2.91 -5.22 -19.52
N PRO A 36 -2.03 -5.33 -20.54
CA PRO A 36 -2.01 -6.45 -21.49
C PRO A 36 -2.00 -7.80 -20.78
N ASP A 37 -2.80 -8.73 -21.30
CA ASP A 37 -3.02 -10.08 -20.77
C ASP A 37 -3.48 -10.10 -19.30
N GLY A 38 -3.95 -8.98 -18.76
CA GLY A 38 -4.33 -8.84 -17.36
C GLY A 38 -5.55 -9.68 -16.98
N THR A 39 -5.59 -10.23 -15.77
CA THR A 39 -6.86 -10.74 -15.24
C THR A 39 -7.80 -9.57 -14.98
N LEU A 40 -9.07 -9.73 -15.37
CA LEU A 40 -10.14 -8.78 -15.13
C LEU A 40 -11.14 -9.42 -14.17
N LEU A 41 -11.57 -8.68 -13.15
CA LEU A 41 -12.58 -9.13 -12.20
C LEU A 41 -13.78 -8.20 -12.22
N LYS A 42 -14.99 -8.76 -12.26
CA LYS A 42 -16.25 -7.98 -12.29
C LYS A 42 -16.42 -7.04 -11.09
N SER A 43 -15.77 -7.32 -9.97
CA SER A 43 -15.78 -6.44 -8.79
C SER A 43 -14.84 -5.23 -8.89
N CYS A 44 -14.01 -5.18 -9.92
CA CYS A 44 -12.90 -4.23 -10.07
C CYS A 44 -13.00 -3.39 -11.37
N ILE A 45 -14.16 -3.42 -12.04
CA ILE A 45 -14.41 -2.71 -13.31
C ILE A 45 -15.34 -1.51 -13.11
N ALA A 46 -15.05 -0.44 -13.87
CA ALA A 46 -15.90 0.73 -14.00
C ALA A 46 -17.14 0.41 -14.87
N LYS A 47 -18.02 1.41 -15.03
CA LYS A 47 -19.21 1.33 -15.89
C LYS A 47 -18.89 0.93 -17.34
N SER A 48 -17.71 1.29 -17.84
CA SER A 48 -17.21 0.93 -19.18
C SER A 48 -16.75 -0.52 -19.31
N GLY A 49 -16.69 -1.28 -18.22
CA GLY A 49 -16.17 -2.66 -18.19
C GLY A 49 -14.64 -2.77 -18.08
N LYS A 50 -13.94 -1.63 -17.98
CA LYS A 50 -12.48 -1.53 -17.85
C LYS A 50 -12.05 -1.45 -16.39
N THR A 51 -10.84 -1.89 -16.06
CA THR A 51 -10.38 -1.95 -14.67
C THR A 51 -10.10 -0.58 -14.08
N TYR A 52 -10.64 -0.31 -12.88
CA TYR A 52 -10.37 0.90 -12.11
C TYR A 52 -9.30 0.73 -11.02
N VAL A 53 -9.13 -0.49 -10.48
CA VAL A 53 -8.22 -0.71 -9.34
C VAL A 53 -6.75 -0.49 -9.70
N SER A 54 -6.39 -0.65 -10.98
CA SER A 54 -5.06 -0.30 -11.51
C SER A 54 -4.76 1.19 -11.38
N VAL A 55 -5.76 2.04 -11.65
CA VAL A 55 -5.66 3.49 -11.45
C VAL A 55 -5.65 3.82 -9.97
N ALA A 56 -6.60 3.30 -9.19
CA ALA A 56 -6.70 3.54 -7.74
C ALA A 56 -5.37 3.28 -7.00
N ARG A 57 -4.66 2.21 -7.38
CA ARG A 57 -3.42 1.78 -6.74
C ARG A 57 -2.18 2.54 -7.21
N MET A 58 -2.26 3.27 -8.32
CA MET A 58 -1.24 4.24 -8.74
C MET A 58 -1.38 5.59 -8.04
N LEU A 59 -2.60 6.00 -7.68
CA LEU A 59 -2.88 7.33 -7.12
C LEU A 59 -1.95 7.70 -5.94
N PRO A 60 -1.69 6.83 -4.93
CA PRO A 60 -0.85 7.21 -3.79
C PRO A 60 0.55 7.65 -4.18
N ALA A 61 1.17 6.96 -5.14
CA ALA A 61 2.55 7.26 -5.57
C ALA A 61 2.61 8.55 -6.40
N LEU A 62 1.64 8.74 -7.31
CA LEU A 62 1.52 9.97 -8.10
C LEU A 62 1.25 11.18 -7.19
N ALA A 63 0.32 11.03 -6.24
CA ALA A 63 0.02 12.05 -5.25
C ALA A 63 1.22 12.36 -4.37
N ALA A 64 1.98 11.36 -3.91
CA ALA A 64 3.20 11.56 -3.14
C ALA A 64 4.29 12.31 -3.94
N TRP A 65 4.46 12.00 -5.23
CA TRP A 65 5.38 12.73 -6.13
C TRP A 65 5.01 14.21 -6.21
N VAL A 66 3.75 14.52 -6.50
CA VAL A 66 3.26 15.90 -6.66
C VAL A 66 3.25 16.65 -5.32
N ALA A 67 2.74 16.04 -4.25
CA ALA A 67 2.68 16.65 -2.92
C ALA A 67 4.07 16.85 -2.33
N GLY A 68 5.01 15.93 -2.61
CA GLY A 68 6.42 16.03 -2.24
C GLY A 68 7.23 17.03 -3.06
N GLY A 69 6.62 17.69 -4.07
CA GLY A 69 7.28 18.70 -4.90
C GLY A 69 8.40 18.13 -5.78
N ARG A 70 8.24 16.89 -6.27
CA ARG A 70 9.24 16.22 -7.10
C ARG A 70 9.18 16.67 -8.55
N GLU A 71 10.35 16.70 -9.19
CA GLU A 71 10.51 17.02 -10.60
C GLU A 71 11.12 15.83 -11.39
N PRO A 72 10.80 15.69 -12.69
CA PRO A 72 9.87 16.54 -13.45
C PRO A 72 8.40 16.26 -13.10
N LEU A 73 7.51 17.23 -13.32
CA LEU A 73 6.05 17.00 -13.33
C LEU A 73 5.52 16.49 -14.68
N THR A 74 6.30 16.63 -15.74
CA THR A 74 5.92 16.23 -17.10
C THR A 74 6.83 15.11 -17.61
N PHE A 75 6.21 14.04 -18.12
CA PHE A 75 6.88 12.85 -18.61
C PHE A 75 6.54 12.62 -20.08
N ALA A 76 7.55 12.30 -20.89
CA ALA A 76 7.37 11.91 -22.28
C ALA A 76 7.32 10.38 -22.39
N VAL A 77 6.20 9.84 -22.87
CA VAL A 77 5.98 8.39 -23.04
C VAL A 77 5.39 8.15 -24.42
N ASP A 78 6.04 7.31 -25.24
CA ASP A 78 5.62 6.95 -26.59
C ASP A 78 5.24 8.16 -27.48
N GLY A 79 6.03 9.25 -27.40
CA GLY A 79 5.80 10.47 -28.18
C GLY A 79 4.69 11.40 -27.63
N HIS A 80 4.07 11.05 -26.51
CA HIS A 80 3.07 11.88 -25.82
C HIS A 80 3.64 12.49 -24.53
N SER A 81 3.19 13.70 -24.20
CA SER A 81 3.58 14.41 -22.99
C SER A 81 2.46 14.31 -21.94
N PHE A 82 2.80 13.86 -20.74
CA PHE A 82 1.87 13.67 -19.63
C PHE A 82 2.30 14.54 -18.45
N ASN A 83 1.47 15.50 -18.07
CA ASN A 83 1.65 16.25 -16.84
C ASN A 83 0.93 15.51 -15.69
N LEU A 84 1.66 15.12 -14.64
CA LEU A 84 1.08 14.31 -13.57
C LEU A 84 -0.04 15.00 -12.79
N VAL A 85 -0.02 16.33 -12.68
CA VAL A 85 -1.10 17.08 -12.03
C VAL A 85 -2.38 16.97 -12.86
N GLU A 86 -2.27 17.08 -14.18
CA GLU A 86 -3.42 16.94 -15.08
C GLU A 86 -3.92 15.48 -15.15
N VAL A 87 -3.02 14.50 -15.19
CA VAL A 87 -3.39 13.07 -15.12
C VAL A 87 -4.17 12.79 -13.84
N LEU A 88 -3.68 13.26 -12.69
CA LEU A 88 -4.41 13.13 -11.42
C LEU A 88 -5.77 13.84 -11.47
N ARG A 89 -5.81 15.08 -11.97
CA ARG A 89 -7.07 15.83 -12.09
C ARG A 89 -8.09 15.06 -12.90
N GLN A 90 -7.71 14.58 -14.08
CA GLN A 90 -8.56 13.80 -14.98
C GLN A 90 -9.00 12.47 -14.35
N SER A 91 -8.08 11.72 -13.73
CA SER A 91 -8.41 10.49 -13.01
C SER A 91 -9.49 10.75 -11.96
N PHE A 92 -9.36 11.78 -11.13
CA PHE A 92 -10.37 12.11 -10.11
C PHE A 92 -11.70 12.59 -10.72
N THR A 93 -11.69 13.53 -11.67
CA THR A 93 -12.94 14.08 -12.21
C THR A 93 -13.75 13.03 -12.98
N ASN A 94 -13.06 12.18 -13.76
CA ASN A 94 -13.72 11.19 -14.62
C ASN A 94 -14.11 9.92 -13.88
N ALA A 95 -13.33 9.50 -12.86
CA ALA A 95 -13.63 8.31 -12.06
C ALA A 95 -14.92 8.45 -11.26
N PHE A 96 -15.26 9.68 -10.85
CA PHE A 96 -16.35 9.92 -9.91
C PHE A 96 -17.55 10.66 -10.52
N ASP A 97 -17.51 11.04 -11.80
CA ASP A 97 -18.68 11.58 -12.50
C ASP A 97 -19.65 10.47 -12.94
N PRO A 98 -20.88 10.39 -12.38
CA PRO A 98 -21.85 9.35 -12.73
C PRO A 98 -22.26 9.31 -14.22
N LYS A 99 -22.06 10.42 -14.93
CA LYS A 99 -22.36 10.54 -16.36
C LYS A 99 -21.22 10.01 -17.23
N HIS A 100 -20.00 9.97 -16.72
CA HIS A 100 -18.84 9.55 -17.48
C HIS A 100 -18.87 8.03 -17.76
N PRO A 101 -18.46 7.56 -18.96
CA PRO A 101 -18.43 6.14 -19.28
C PRO A 101 -17.53 5.32 -18.35
N ASP A 102 -16.43 5.91 -17.90
CA ASP A 102 -15.47 5.29 -16.97
C ASP A 102 -15.78 5.58 -15.49
N TYR A 103 -17.02 5.96 -15.15
CA TYR A 103 -17.45 6.11 -13.76
C TYR A 103 -17.21 4.82 -12.98
N TRP A 104 -16.60 4.91 -11.80
CA TRP A 104 -16.27 3.75 -10.97
C TRP A 104 -17.49 3.11 -10.31
N GLN A 105 -18.66 3.74 -10.40
CA GLN A 105 -19.91 3.28 -9.80
C GLN A 105 -19.90 3.40 -8.27
N GLU A 106 -21.09 3.51 -7.68
CA GLU A 106 -21.22 3.52 -6.21
C GLU A 106 -20.90 2.14 -5.65
N ALA A 107 -20.35 2.12 -4.44
CA ALA A 107 -20.20 0.88 -3.70
C ALA A 107 -21.57 0.26 -3.40
N ARG A 108 -21.57 -1.07 -3.25
CA ARG A 108 -22.78 -1.81 -2.90
C ARG A 108 -23.27 -1.42 -1.50
N ARG A 109 -24.59 -1.28 -1.36
CA ARG A 109 -25.23 -0.93 -0.07
C ARG A 109 -25.51 -2.13 0.82
N ASP A 110 -25.56 -3.33 0.24
CA ASP A 110 -26.01 -4.56 0.91
C ASP A 110 -24.86 -5.43 1.44
N LYS A 111 -23.65 -5.26 0.90
CA LYS A 111 -22.49 -6.04 1.30
C LYS A 111 -21.18 -5.33 0.96
N PRO A 112 -20.07 -5.77 1.57
CA PRO A 112 -18.74 -5.32 1.22
C PRO A 112 -18.39 -5.48 -0.27
N SER A 113 -17.57 -4.56 -0.78
CA SER A 113 -17.08 -4.56 -2.15
C SER A 113 -15.67 -3.96 -2.26
N GLN A 114 -15.02 -4.19 -3.41
CA GLN A 114 -13.66 -3.68 -3.68
C GLN A 114 -13.57 -2.15 -3.56
N HIS A 115 -14.65 -1.41 -3.81
CA HIS A 115 -14.69 0.05 -3.67
C HIS A 115 -14.28 0.51 -2.26
N GLN A 116 -14.72 -0.17 -1.20
CA GLN A 116 -14.32 0.16 0.18
C GLN A 116 -12.80 0.09 0.36
N VAL A 117 -12.17 -0.91 -0.24
CA VAL A 117 -10.72 -1.11 -0.17
C VAL A 117 -10.00 0.01 -0.91
N GLU A 118 -10.39 0.29 -2.16
CA GLU A 118 -9.76 1.36 -2.95
C GLU A 118 -10.04 2.76 -2.42
N ALA A 119 -11.17 2.97 -1.72
CA ALA A 119 -11.54 4.28 -1.17
C ALA A 119 -10.50 4.82 -0.19
N ALA A 120 -9.76 3.95 0.52
CA ALA A 120 -8.66 4.38 1.38
C ALA A 120 -7.52 5.02 0.58
N LEU A 121 -7.20 4.46 -0.59
CA LEU A 121 -6.13 4.95 -1.46
C LEU A 121 -6.54 6.25 -2.16
N VAL A 122 -7.79 6.33 -2.61
CA VAL A 122 -8.39 7.56 -3.17
C VAL A 122 -8.38 8.66 -2.12
N ALA A 123 -8.90 8.38 -0.92
CA ALA A 123 -8.97 9.34 0.18
C ALA A 123 -7.58 9.82 0.60
N TRP A 124 -6.63 8.89 0.77
CA TRP A 124 -5.24 9.23 1.08
C TRP A 124 -4.61 10.15 0.03
N SER A 125 -4.77 9.81 -1.25
CA SER A 125 -4.23 10.60 -2.36
C SER A 125 -4.87 11.98 -2.43
N LEU A 126 -6.17 12.09 -2.18
CA LEU A 126 -6.89 13.36 -2.13
C LEU A 126 -6.42 14.23 -0.96
N TRP A 127 -6.18 13.64 0.21
CA TRP A 127 -5.65 14.35 1.37
C TRP A 127 -4.23 14.88 1.11
N LEU A 128 -3.36 14.07 0.48
CA LEU A 128 -2.00 14.49 0.10
C LEU A 128 -2.00 15.67 -0.89
N LEU A 129 -2.88 15.61 -1.89
CA LEU A 129 -2.98 16.67 -2.90
C LEU A 129 -3.60 17.94 -2.32
N GLY A 130 -4.57 17.81 -1.41
CA GLY A 130 -5.23 18.94 -0.76
C GLY A 130 -5.67 19.99 -1.77
N ASP A 131 -5.29 21.26 -1.53
CA ASP A 131 -5.65 22.37 -2.42
C ASP A 131 -4.99 22.31 -3.80
N LYS A 132 -3.86 21.61 -3.96
CA LYS A 132 -3.20 21.48 -5.27
C LYS A 132 -4.12 20.83 -6.29
N LEU A 133 -5.07 20.00 -5.83
CA LEU A 133 -6.13 19.44 -6.65
C LEU A 133 -7.48 20.09 -6.36
N LEU A 134 -7.92 20.11 -5.10
CA LEU A 134 -9.30 20.49 -4.74
C LEU A 134 -9.67 21.93 -5.14
N ALA A 135 -8.69 22.84 -5.18
CA ALA A 135 -8.91 24.22 -5.59
C ALA A 135 -9.05 24.39 -7.11
N THR A 136 -8.58 23.41 -7.90
CA THR A 136 -8.76 23.41 -9.36
C THR A 136 -10.08 22.77 -9.79
N LEU A 137 -10.80 22.14 -8.87
CA LEU A 137 -12.07 21.47 -9.14
C LEU A 137 -13.26 22.43 -8.97
N THR A 138 -14.34 22.16 -9.67
CA THR A 138 -15.65 22.77 -9.46
C THR A 138 -16.33 22.20 -8.22
N SER A 139 -17.37 22.88 -7.74
CA SER A 139 -18.21 22.39 -6.63
C SER A 139 -18.91 21.07 -6.98
N ALA A 140 -19.30 20.89 -8.24
CA ALA A 140 -19.91 19.66 -8.73
C ALA A 140 -18.91 18.48 -8.70
N GLU A 141 -17.68 18.70 -9.17
CA GLU A 141 -16.63 17.65 -9.14
C GLU A 141 -16.26 17.26 -7.71
N ARG A 142 -16.14 18.22 -6.79
CA ARG A 142 -15.93 17.92 -5.36
C ARG A 142 -17.10 17.14 -4.77
N SER A 143 -18.33 17.53 -5.10
CA SER A 143 -19.54 16.81 -4.67
C SER A 143 -19.57 15.36 -5.17
N ASN A 144 -19.15 15.12 -6.41
CA ASN A 144 -19.05 13.78 -7.00
C ASN A 144 -18.02 12.91 -6.26
N ILE A 145 -16.82 13.44 -5.99
CA ILE A 145 -15.79 12.74 -5.20
C ILE A 145 -16.32 12.38 -3.81
N GLN A 146 -16.93 13.36 -3.12
CA GLN A 146 -17.55 13.14 -1.83
C GLN A 146 -18.62 12.04 -1.90
N ALA A 147 -19.52 12.08 -2.88
CA ALA A 147 -20.61 11.12 -3.00
C ALA A 147 -20.09 9.69 -3.21
N TRP A 148 -19.08 9.52 -4.06
CA TRP A 148 -18.46 8.21 -4.27
C TRP A 148 -17.77 7.69 -2.99
N LEU A 149 -16.97 8.53 -2.32
CA LEU A 149 -16.35 8.17 -1.05
C LEU A 149 -17.38 7.85 0.03
N ALA A 150 -18.50 8.57 0.07
CA ALA A 150 -19.61 8.31 0.98
C ALA A 150 -20.30 6.98 0.71
N SER A 151 -20.45 6.60 -0.56
CA SER A 151 -21.03 5.30 -0.93
C SER A 151 -20.22 4.13 -0.35
N CYS A 152 -18.90 4.32 -0.24
CA CYS A 152 -17.97 3.33 0.31
C CYS A 152 -18.06 3.17 1.84
N THR A 153 -18.91 3.91 2.54
CA THR A 153 -19.09 3.83 4.00
C THR A 153 -20.53 3.50 4.38
N HIS A 154 -21.20 2.63 3.62
CA HIS A 154 -22.55 2.15 3.92
C HIS A 154 -22.58 0.85 4.73
N VAL A 155 -21.59 -0.03 4.54
CA VAL A 155 -21.51 -1.34 5.20
C VAL A 155 -20.28 -1.37 6.09
N PRO A 156 -20.42 -1.53 7.42
CA PRO A 156 -19.28 -1.61 8.32
C PRO A 156 -18.66 -3.02 8.32
N GLU A 157 -17.33 -3.10 8.33
CA GLU A 157 -16.57 -4.35 8.47
C GLU A 157 -15.51 -4.19 9.56
N ARG A 158 -15.87 -4.56 10.80
CA ARG A 158 -15.08 -4.31 12.02
C ARG A 158 -14.47 -5.57 12.63
N ASP A 159 -14.41 -6.65 11.86
CA ASP A 159 -13.84 -7.93 12.26
C ASP A 159 -12.48 -8.23 11.60
N ASN A 160 -12.03 -7.34 10.71
CA ASN A 160 -10.81 -7.47 9.93
C ASN A 160 -10.29 -6.10 9.48
N ASN A 161 -9.16 -6.09 8.76
CA ASN A 161 -8.46 -4.90 8.29
C ASN A 161 -9.31 -3.90 7.48
N HIS A 162 -10.49 -4.28 6.97
CA HIS A 162 -11.36 -3.40 6.21
C HIS A 162 -11.83 -2.17 6.99
N ALA A 163 -11.90 -2.23 8.33
CA ALA A 163 -12.24 -1.04 9.11
C ALA A 163 -11.17 0.07 8.94
N TRP A 164 -9.90 -0.28 8.70
CA TRP A 164 -8.89 0.74 8.38
C TRP A 164 -9.21 1.53 7.11
N PHE A 165 -9.70 0.85 6.06
CA PHE A 165 -10.00 1.51 4.80
C PHE A 165 -11.12 2.54 4.96
N SER A 166 -12.18 2.14 5.67
CA SER A 166 -13.29 3.01 6.03
C SER A 166 -12.86 4.15 6.98
N ALA A 167 -12.01 3.87 7.97
CA ALA A 167 -11.50 4.89 8.89
C ALA A 167 -10.69 5.99 8.17
N ILE A 168 -9.82 5.64 7.23
CA ILE A 168 -9.05 6.63 6.44
C ILE A 168 -9.97 7.46 5.54
N ASN A 169 -10.96 6.81 4.93
CA ASN A 169 -11.96 7.51 4.12
C ASN A 169 -12.72 8.54 4.96
N GLN A 170 -13.30 8.14 6.09
CA GLN A 170 -14.01 9.05 7.00
C GLN A 170 -13.10 10.16 7.53
N ALA A 171 -11.89 9.81 7.97
CA ALA A 171 -10.88 10.77 8.46
C ALA A 171 -10.57 11.84 7.41
N THR A 172 -10.39 11.44 6.15
CA THR A 172 -10.11 12.35 5.04
C THR A 172 -11.29 13.30 4.81
N ARG A 173 -12.52 12.77 4.70
CA ARG A 173 -13.71 13.59 4.46
C ARG A 173 -13.96 14.59 5.60
N LEU A 174 -13.74 14.18 6.85
CA LEU A 174 -13.79 15.05 8.03
C LEU A 174 -12.68 16.12 8.03
N ALA A 175 -11.49 15.79 7.56
CA ALA A 175 -10.41 16.76 7.45
C ALA A 175 -10.68 17.80 6.35
N LEU A 176 -11.18 17.35 5.20
CA LEU A 176 -11.49 18.22 4.05
C LEU A 176 -12.72 19.10 4.29
N SER A 177 -13.72 18.64 5.05
CA SER A 177 -14.94 19.41 5.35
C SER A 177 -14.67 20.74 6.07
N LYS A 178 -13.51 20.86 6.74
CA LYS A 178 -13.06 22.11 7.38
C LYS A 178 -12.83 23.25 6.38
N ARG A 179 -12.57 22.92 5.11
CA ARG A 179 -12.26 23.90 4.05
C ARG A 179 -13.19 23.82 2.85
N TRP A 180 -13.68 22.63 2.54
CA TRP A 180 -14.50 22.36 1.37
C TRP A 180 -15.88 21.89 1.80
N LYS A 181 -16.89 22.77 1.66
CA LYS A 181 -18.27 22.56 2.15
C LYS A 181 -18.96 21.33 1.55
N GLU A 182 -18.49 20.86 0.39
CA GLU A 182 -19.01 19.67 -0.25
C GLU A 182 -18.67 18.39 0.54
N PHE A 183 -17.59 18.39 1.31
CA PHE A 183 -17.15 17.24 2.08
C PHE A 183 -17.82 17.17 3.46
N SER A 184 -18.08 15.96 3.90
CA SER A 184 -18.59 15.63 5.23
C SER A 184 -18.26 14.18 5.56
N GLY A 185 -18.04 13.85 6.82
CA GLY A 185 -17.79 12.46 7.24
C GLY A 185 -18.46 12.19 8.58
N ASP A 186 -18.39 10.94 9.01
CA ASP A 186 -18.96 10.46 10.27
C ASP A 186 -17.84 10.14 11.27
N GLU A 187 -17.70 11.01 12.28
CA GLU A 187 -16.66 10.89 13.31
C GLU A 187 -16.88 9.69 14.23
N GLU A 188 -18.13 9.35 14.55
CA GLU A 188 -18.45 8.20 15.38
C GLU A 188 -18.14 6.89 14.64
N TRP A 189 -18.50 6.81 13.36
CA TRP A 189 -18.16 5.68 12.50
C TRP A 189 -16.66 5.49 12.41
N MET A 190 -15.92 6.56 12.13
CA MET A 190 -14.45 6.53 12.08
C MET A 190 -13.87 6.01 13.40
N LEU A 191 -14.31 6.55 14.53
CA LEU A 191 -13.80 6.13 15.83
C LEU A 191 -14.16 4.68 16.15
N ALA A 192 -15.34 4.20 15.75
CA ALA A 192 -15.72 2.79 15.90
C ALA A 192 -14.82 1.86 15.08
N ASP A 193 -14.46 2.26 13.86
CA ASP A 193 -13.54 1.51 13.01
C ASP A 193 -12.11 1.48 13.59
N VAL A 194 -11.57 2.61 14.03
CA VAL A 194 -10.23 2.68 14.64
C VAL A 194 -10.18 1.86 15.94
N LYS A 195 -11.23 1.94 16.77
CA LYS A 195 -11.34 1.10 17.98
C LYS A 195 -11.42 -0.38 17.64
N ALA A 196 -12.09 -0.76 16.55
CA ALA A 196 -12.11 -2.15 16.10
C ALA A 196 -10.70 -2.65 15.74
N MET A 197 -9.90 -1.84 15.05
CA MET A 197 -8.51 -2.19 14.71
C MET A 197 -7.64 -2.42 15.95
N ASP A 198 -7.88 -1.65 17.00
CA ASP A 198 -7.18 -1.82 18.26
C ASP A 198 -7.49 -3.17 18.95
N THR A 199 -8.70 -3.72 18.76
CA THR A 199 -9.09 -5.04 19.30
C THR A 199 -8.48 -6.23 18.55
N LEU A 200 -7.91 -6.02 17.36
CA LEU A 200 -7.30 -7.06 16.52
C LEU A 200 -5.80 -7.21 16.75
N ALA A 201 -5.22 -6.40 17.63
CA ALA A 201 -3.83 -6.56 18.02
C ALA A 201 -3.63 -7.91 18.70
N ALA A 202 -2.52 -8.58 18.38
CA ALA A 202 -2.00 -9.65 19.23
C ALA A 202 -1.88 -9.13 20.67
N SER A 203 -2.02 -10.03 21.66
CA SER A 203 -2.09 -9.68 23.07
C SER A 203 -1.13 -8.55 23.45
N ALA A 204 -1.66 -7.56 24.17
CA ALA A 204 -0.96 -6.30 24.45
C ALA A 204 0.44 -6.57 25.06
N GLY A 205 1.47 -5.93 24.51
CA GLY A 205 2.85 -6.04 25.00
C GLY A 205 3.67 -7.20 24.41
N THR A 206 3.21 -7.83 23.33
CA THR A 206 4.00 -8.83 22.59
C THR A 206 4.98 -8.17 21.62
N ASP A 207 4.66 -8.13 20.33
CA ASP A 207 5.62 -7.87 19.24
C ASP A 207 5.03 -6.98 18.13
N GLY A 208 3.89 -6.34 18.39
CA GLY A 208 3.29 -5.35 17.49
C GLY A 208 2.42 -5.91 16.37
N TRP A 209 2.22 -7.23 16.32
CA TRP A 209 1.43 -7.91 15.30
C TRP A 209 -0.08 -7.73 15.47
N TYR A 210 -0.81 -7.87 14.35
CA TYR A 210 -2.27 -7.92 14.30
C TYR A 210 -2.70 -9.25 13.68
N SER A 211 -3.76 -9.84 14.26
CA SER A 211 -4.46 -10.96 13.65
C SER A 211 -5.65 -10.42 12.87
N ASP A 212 -5.86 -10.89 11.63
CA ASP A 212 -7.02 -10.49 10.82
C ASP A 212 -8.31 -11.24 11.22
N SER A 213 -8.45 -11.51 12.52
CA SER A 213 -9.56 -12.17 13.18
C SER A 213 -9.48 -11.96 14.68
N LYS A 214 -10.65 -11.83 15.34
CA LYS A 214 -10.74 -11.78 16.81
C LYS A 214 -10.59 -13.14 17.48
N VAL A 215 -10.74 -14.22 16.72
CA VAL A 215 -10.86 -15.60 17.26
C VAL A 215 -9.85 -16.57 16.62
N GLU A 216 -9.51 -16.37 15.35
CA GLU A 216 -8.55 -17.19 14.62
C GLU A 216 -7.15 -16.57 14.72
N PHE A 217 -6.11 -17.41 14.67
CA PHE A 217 -4.72 -16.97 14.57
C PHE A 217 -4.36 -16.81 13.10
N VAL A 218 -4.69 -15.67 12.51
CA VAL A 218 -4.45 -15.37 11.08
C VAL A 218 -3.37 -14.29 10.99
N TYR A 219 -2.12 -14.73 10.95
CA TYR A 219 -0.96 -13.86 10.74
C TYR A 219 -0.39 -14.06 9.34
N ASP A 220 0.00 -12.95 8.72
CA ASP A 220 0.70 -12.91 7.45
C ASP A 220 1.40 -11.55 7.28
N TYR A 221 2.30 -11.44 6.29
CA TYR A 221 2.95 -10.17 5.99
C TYR A 221 1.95 -9.08 5.63
N TYR A 222 0.87 -9.45 4.95
CA TYR A 222 -0.17 -8.53 4.51
C TYR A 222 -0.80 -7.77 5.69
N ASN A 223 -1.14 -8.48 6.76
CA ASN A 223 -1.70 -7.91 7.97
C ASN A 223 -0.70 -6.97 8.64
N PHE A 224 0.57 -7.37 8.73
CA PHE A 224 1.58 -6.48 9.29
C PHE A 224 1.60 -5.14 8.56
N TRP A 225 1.87 -5.14 7.25
CA TRP A 225 2.09 -3.86 6.58
C TRP A 225 0.79 -3.09 6.40
N THR A 226 -0.35 -3.75 6.18
CA THR A 226 -1.64 -3.04 6.01
C THR A 226 -2.05 -2.33 7.29
N TYR A 227 -2.01 -3.00 8.45
CA TYR A 227 -2.42 -2.38 9.71
C TYR A 227 -1.48 -1.24 10.11
N ALA A 228 -0.17 -1.45 9.99
CA ALA A 228 0.83 -0.44 10.31
C ALA A 228 0.67 0.79 9.40
N SER A 229 0.52 0.56 8.10
CA SER A 229 0.54 1.62 7.12
C SER A 229 -0.75 2.43 7.10
N HIS A 230 -1.89 1.80 7.33
CA HIS A 230 -3.18 2.50 7.40
C HIS A 230 -3.36 3.25 8.72
N PHE A 231 -2.79 2.74 9.82
CA PHE A 231 -2.61 3.55 11.03
C PHE A 231 -1.78 4.81 10.72
N LEU A 232 -0.65 4.67 10.03
CA LEU A 232 0.23 5.80 9.72
C LEU A 232 -0.47 6.87 8.86
N TYR A 233 -1.31 6.47 7.90
CA TYR A 233 -2.15 7.39 7.14
C TYR A 233 -3.16 8.10 8.04
N TRP A 234 -3.95 7.35 8.82
CA TRP A 234 -4.92 7.93 9.75
C TRP A 234 -4.25 8.88 10.74
N ASN A 235 -3.05 8.55 11.22
CA ASN A 235 -2.30 9.35 12.16
C ASN A 235 -1.91 10.72 11.57
N ARG A 236 -1.51 10.78 10.28
CA ARG A 236 -1.21 12.05 9.61
C ARG A 236 -2.46 12.92 9.41
N ILE A 237 -3.61 12.31 9.16
CA ILE A 237 -4.87 13.03 8.90
C ILE A 237 -5.51 13.52 10.21
N MET A 238 -5.61 12.65 11.21
CA MET A 238 -6.45 12.84 12.40
C MET A 238 -5.74 12.56 13.73
N GLY A 239 -4.53 11.99 13.74
CA GLY A 239 -3.84 11.54 14.96
C GLY A 239 -3.71 12.63 16.03
N ALA A 240 -3.42 13.87 15.62
CA ALA A 240 -3.32 15.02 16.52
C ALA A 240 -4.63 15.36 17.26
N ARG A 241 -5.81 14.99 16.71
CA ARG A 241 -7.11 15.17 17.37
C ARG A 241 -7.40 14.09 18.43
N TYR A 242 -6.71 12.94 18.37
CA TYR A 242 -6.91 11.81 19.28
C TYR A 242 -5.57 11.29 19.82
N PRO A 243 -4.86 12.12 20.61
CA PRO A 243 -3.48 11.82 21.02
C PRO A 243 -3.34 10.51 21.80
N GLU A 244 -4.32 10.15 22.63
CA GLU A 244 -4.30 8.89 23.39
C GLU A 244 -4.39 7.66 22.47
N LEU A 245 -5.29 7.70 21.49
CA LEU A 245 -5.46 6.62 20.53
C LEU A 245 -4.22 6.49 19.65
N SER A 246 -3.73 7.62 19.13
CA SER A 246 -2.47 7.69 18.39
C SER A 246 -1.32 7.07 19.20
N ALA A 247 -1.10 7.52 20.44
CA ALA A 247 0.00 7.03 21.28
C ALA A 247 -0.03 5.50 21.49
N ARG A 248 -1.23 4.90 21.63
CA ARG A 248 -1.38 3.44 21.75
C ARG A 248 -0.92 2.71 20.48
N PHE A 249 -1.36 3.16 19.31
CA PHE A 249 -0.94 2.60 18.04
C PHE A 249 0.55 2.83 17.75
N VAL A 250 1.09 4.03 18.07
CA VAL A 250 2.53 4.34 17.97
C VAL A 250 3.35 3.38 18.83
N LYS A 251 2.96 3.19 20.09
CA LYS A 251 3.66 2.28 21.00
C LYS A 251 3.72 0.87 20.42
N ARG A 252 2.61 0.37 19.87
CA ARG A 252 2.54 -0.95 19.24
C ARG A 252 3.39 -1.05 17.98
N LEU A 253 3.31 -0.04 17.11
CA LEU A 253 4.08 0.01 15.87
C LEU A 253 5.60 0.01 16.15
N LYS A 254 6.07 0.78 17.15
CA LYS A 254 7.49 0.81 17.51
C LYS A 254 8.06 -0.56 17.88
N LEU A 255 7.30 -1.38 18.62
CA LEU A 255 7.71 -2.76 18.94
C LEU A 255 7.99 -3.59 17.69
N PHE A 256 7.16 -3.43 16.66
CA PHE A 256 7.41 -4.10 15.39
C PHE A 256 8.65 -3.53 14.68
N LEU A 257 8.74 -2.19 14.58
CA LEU A 257 9.81 -1.51 13.84
C LEU A 257 11.20 -1.80 14.40
N GLU A 258 11.33 -2.07 15.69
CA GLU A 258 12.58 -2.53 16.32
C GLU A 258 13.12 -3.79 15.65
N THR A 259 12.25 -4.74 15.28
CA THR A 259 12.65 -6.03 14.69
C THR A 259 12.53 -6.07 13.18
N ALA A 260 11.81 -5.14 12.56
CA ALA A 260 11.54 -5.08 11.11
C ALA A 260 12.76 -5.33 10.20
N PRO A 261 13.97 -4.77 10.47
CA PRO A 261 15.15 -5.03 9.64
C PRO A 261 15.55 -6.51 9.52
N HIS A 262 15.20 -7.36 10.50
CA HIS A 262 15.59 -8.78 10.53
C HIS A 262 14.79 -9.64 9.55
N PHE A 263 13.72 -9.11 8.97
CA PHE A 263 12.90 -9.82 7.97
C PHE A 263 13.50 -9.77 6.55
N PHE A 264 14.53 -8.95 6.34
CA PHE A 264 15.18 -8.77 5.04
C PHE A 264 16.47 -9.59 4.95
N ALA A 265 16.58 -10.34 3.86
CA ALA A 265 17.74 -11.11 3.48
C ALA A 265 18.85 -10.23 2.87
N ALA A 266 20.06 -10.76 2.78
CA ALA A 266 21.23 -10.00 2.34
C ALA A 266 21.08 -9.45 0.90
N ASP A 267 20.37 -10.19 0.06
CA ASP A 267 20.05 -9.84 -1.33
C ASP A 267 18.88 -8.86 -1.49
N GLY A 268 18.19 -8.52 -0.40
CA GLY A 268 17.01 -7.65 -0.38
C GLY A 268 15.67 -8.38 -0.41
N GLY A 269 15.67 -9.71 -0.56
CA GLY A 269 14.46 -10.52 -0.45
C GLY A 269 13.86 -10.47 0.95
N HIS A 270 12.59 -10.80 1.07
CA HIS A 270 11.93 -11.07 2.35
C HIS A 270 11.12 -12.36 2.22
N VAL A 271 10.82 -12.98 3.35
CA VAL A 271 10.04 -14.23 3.34
C VAL A 271 8.65 -13.97 2.79
N LEU A 272 8.17 -14.81 1.88
CA LEU A 272 6.81 -14.73 1.37
C LEU A 272 5.89 -15.63 2.22
N PHE A 273 5.16 -15.01 3.15
CA PHE A 273 4.27 -15.72 4.08
C PHE A 273 2.85 -15.11 4.12
N GLY A 274 1.86 -15.98 3.87
CA GLY A 274 0.43 -15.68 3.80
C GLY A 274 -0.06 -15.17 2.45
N ARG A 275 -1.10 -14.33 2.44
CA ARG A 275 -1.78 -13.86 1.21
C ARG A 275 -1.15 -12.62 0.59
N SER A 276 -1.61 -12.29 -0.62
CA SER A 276 -1.33 -11.01 -1.30
C SER A 276 0.18 -10.77 -1.51
N LEU A 277 0.94 -11.85 -1.62
CA LEU A 277 2.40 -11.83 -1.74
C LEU A 277 2.87 -11.14 -3.02
N ILE A 278 2.03 -11.12 -4.05
CA ILE A 278 2.35 -10.43 -5.32
C ILE A 278 2.46 -8.90 -5.16
N TYR A 279 2.14 -8.35 -4.00
CA TYR A 279 2.34 -6.93 -3.72
C TYR A 279 3.80 -6.63 -3.36
N ARG A 280 4.66 -7.66 -3.25
CA ARG A 280 6.13 -7.54 -3.25
C ARG A 280 6.64 -6.53 -2.23
N TRP A 281 7.07 -5.35 -2.69
CA TRP A 281 7.65 -4.29 -1.89
C TRP A 281 6.61 -3.41 -1.17
N SER A 282 5.32 -3.77 -1.14
CA SER A 282 4.36 -3.16 -0.20
C SER A 282 4.83 -3.25 1.26
N VAL A 283 5.66 -4.26 1.60
CA VAL A 283 6.27 -4.38 2.93
C VAL A 283 7.13 -3.17 3.34
N LEU A 284 7.61 -2.37 2.38
CA LEU A 284 8.40 -1.16 2.63
C LEU A 284 7.55 0.02 3.08
N MET A 285 6.28 0.06 2.67
CA MET A 285 5.34 1.15 2.94
C MET A 285 5.32 1.60 4.41
N PRO A 286 5.05 0.73 5.40
CA PRO A 286 5.03 1.15 6.80
C PRO A 286 6.40 1.62 7.32
N LEU A 287 7.51 1.13 6.78
CA LEU A 287 8.85 1.53 7.23
C LEU A 287 9.17 2.96 6.82
N VAL A 288 8.85 3.28 5.56
CA VAL A 288 9.01 4.61 4.97
C VAL A 288 8.09 5.63 5.66
N GLU A 289 6.81 5.31 5.81
CA GLU A 289 5.86 6.20 6.49
C GLU A 289 6.20 6.40 7.97
N ALA A 290 6.65 5.35 8.66
CA ALA A 290 7.10 5.47 10.04
C ALA A 290 8.31 6.38 10.15
N TYR A 291 9.26 6.29 9.23
CA TYR A 291 10.42 7.18 9.18
C TYR A 291 10.01 8.63 8.94
N ALA A 292 9.13 8.88 7.97
CA ALA A 292 8.61 10.21 7.67
C ALA A 292 7.89 10.86 8.86
N GLN A 293 7.34 10.04 9.78
CA GLN A 293 6.67 10.49 11.00
C GLN A 293 7.56 10.44 12.26
N GLY A 294 8.87 10.17 12.12
CA GLY A 294 9.81 10.13 13.25
C GLY A 294 9.64 8.92 14.18
N MET A 295 9.02 7.84 13.69
CA MET A 295 8.75 6.62 14.45
C MET A 295 9.75 5.48 14.17
N TRP A 296 10.54 5.58 13.10
CA TRP A 296 11.58 4.62 12.77
C TRP A 296 12.72 4.65 13.80
N PRO A 297 13.01 3.53 14.50
CA PRO A 297 13.96 3.52 15.61
C PRO A 297 15.41 3.26 15.19
N HIS A 298 15.69 3.06 13.89
CA HIS A 298 17.03 2.79 13.38
C HIS A 298 17.57 3.97 12.57
N SER A 299 18.78 3.84 12.03
CA SER A 299 19.36 4.88 11.20
C SER A 299 18.63 5.01 9.85
N PRO A 300 18.69 6.20 9.22
CA PRO A 300 18.26 6.38 7.82
C PRO A 300 19.03 5.48 6.85
N GLY A 301 20.32 5.21 7.13
CA GLY A 301 21.16 4.36 6.28
C GLY A 301 20.74 2.89 6.25
N LEU A 302 20.22 2.38 7.37
CA LEU A 302 19.63 1.04 7.40
C LEU A 302 18.32 0.99 6.60
N LEU A 303 17.44 1.98 6.77
CA LEU A 303 16.18 2.06 6.03
C LEU A 303 16.42 2.15 4.53
N HIS A 304 17.35 3.00 4.10
CA HIS A 304 17.74 3.12 2.71
C HIS A 304 18.27 1.82 2.13
N ALA A 305 19.15 1.12 2.86
CA ALA A 305 19.66 -0.18 2.43
C ALA A 305 18.52 -1.19 2.22
N ILE A 306 17.54 -1.25 3.15
CA ILE A 306 16.36 -2.11 3.03
C ILE A 306 15.54 -1.76 1.78
N VAL A 307 15.18 -0.48 1.61
CA VAL A 307 14.32 -0.03 0.50
C VAL A 307 14.99 -0.30 -0.85
N ARG A 308 16.23 0.16 -1.02
CA ARG A 308 16.95 0.02 -2.29
C ARG A 308 17.14 -1.45 -2.65
N ARG A 309 17.63 -2.28 -1.71
CA ARG A 309 17.89 -3.71 -1.98
C ARG A 309 16.61 -4.48 -2.26
N ASN A 310 15.51 -4.21 -1.55
CA ASN A 310 14.24 -4.91 -1.80
C ASN A 310 13.63 -4.57 -3.17
N LEU A 311 13.65 -3.30 -3.56
CA LEU A 311 13.26 -2.90 -4.92
C LEU A 311 14.14 -3.57 -5.97
N GLU A 312 15.46 -3.54 -5.78
CA GLU A 312 16.42 -4.16 -6.70
C GLU A 312 16.23 -5.67 -6.81
N PHE A 313 16.01 -6.36 -5.69
CA PHE A 313 15.74 -7.79 -5.64
C PHE A 313 14.54 -8.17 -6.52
N HIS A 314 13.39 -7.55 -6.27
CA HIS A 314 12.18 -7.85 -7.05
C HIS A 314 12.33 -7.43 -8.51
N TRP A 315 13.05 -6.34 -8.79
CA TRP A 315 13.34 -5.93 -10.15
C TRP A 315 14.16 -6.97 -10.91
N ARG A 316 15.24 -7.48 -10.29
CA ARG A 316 16.09 -8.54 -10.85
C ARG A 316 15.35 -9.86 -11.04
N LEU A 317 14.38 -10.18 -10.17
CA LEU A 317 13.47 -11.31 -10.35
C LEU A 317 12.51 -11.16 -11.54
N GLY A 318 12.50 -10.00 -12.20
CA GLY A 318 11.62 -9.72 -13.34
C GLY A 318 10.19 -9.40 -12.93
N ALA A 319 10.00 -8.75 -11.78
CA ALA A 319 8.68 -8.33 -11.30
C ALA A 319 7.94 -7.42 -12.29
N PHE A 320 8.67 -6.60 -13.05
CA PHE A 320 8.13 -5.73 -14.09
C PHE A 320 8.36 -6.34 -15.48
N ASP A 321 7.29 -6.41 -16.28
CA ASP A 321 7.33 -6.75 -17.69
C ASP A 321 7.53 -5.46 -18.49
N LYS A 322 8.76 -5.18 -18.91
CA LYS A 322 9.09 -3.96 -19.66
C LYS A 322 8.39 -3.89 -21.01
N GLU A 323 8.26 -5.02 -21.71
CA GLU A 323 7.61 -5.08 -23.02
C GLU A 323 6.12 -4.78 -22.92
N ARG A 324 5.45 -5.31 -21.89
CA ARG A 324 4.03 -5.03 -21.63
C ARG A 324 3.77 -3.76 -20.80
N GLY A 325 4.82 -3.15 -20.26
CA GLY A 325 4.73 -1.99 -19.36
C GLY A 325 3.88 -2.26 -18.11
N LYS A 326 4.01 -3.45 -17.49
CA LYS A 326 3.18 -3.81 -16.32
C LYS A 326 3.92 -4.58 -15.25
N LEU A 327 3.48 -4.43 -14.00
CA LEU A 327 3.83 -5.38 -12.95
C LEU A 327 3.17 -6.74 -13.18
N ARG A 328 3.94 -7.80 -12.99
CA ARG A 328 3.49 -9.18 -13.26
C ARG A 328 2.50 -9.67 -12.22
N GLU A 329 1.50 -10.40 -12.67
CA GLU A 329 0.55 -11.15 -11.83
C GLU A 329 1.13 -12.50 -11.38
N ASN A 330 2.08 -13.04 -12.15
CA ASN A 330 2.73 -14.33 -11.92
C ASN A 330 4.07 -14.22 -11.15
N PHE A 331 4.28 -13.10 -10.44
CA PHE A 331 5.47 -12.79 -9.64
C PHE A 331 6.77 -12.57 -10.43
N THR A 332 7.20 -13.55 -11.24
CA THR A 332 8.41 -13.55 -12.10
C THR A 332 8.03 -13.91 -13.55
N PRO A 333 8.94 -13.81 -14.54
CA PRO A 333 8.65 -14.20 -15.93
C PRO A 333 8.23 -15.66 -16.09
N HIS A 334 8.76 -16.56 -15.26
CA HIS A 334 8.50 -18.00 -15.34
C HIS A 334 7.51 -18.51 -14.28
N GLY A 335 6.97 -17.62 -13.44
CA GLY A 335 6.03 -18.01 -12.40
C GLY A 335 4.64 -18.33 -12.91
N SER A 336 3.83 -18.96 -12.06
CA SER A 336 2.41 -19.25 -12.31
C SER A 336 1.49 -18.17 -11.72
N ARG A 337 0.30 -18.00 -12.30
CA ARG A 337 -0.79 -17.19 -11.73
C ARG A 337 -1.43 -17.82 -10.49
N ASP A 338 -1.08 -19.06 -10.15
CA ASP A 338 -1.57 -19.77 -8.95
C ASP A 338 -1.07 -19.14 -7.65
N ILE A 339 -0.04 -18.29 -7.70
CA ILE A 339 0.40 -17.49 -6.56
C ILE A 339 -0.67 -16.50 -6.07
N ARG A 340 -1.70 -16.24 -6.89
CA ARG A 340 -2.71 -15.22 -6.63
C ARG A 340 -3.91 -15.78 -5.90
N GLU A 341 -4.47 -14.95 -5.02
CA GLU A 341 -5.81 -15.21 -4.51
C GLU A 341 -6.90 -14.85 -5.55
N MET A 342 -8.10 -15.42 -5.38
CA MET A 342 -9.20 -15.30 -6.35
C MET A 342 -9.74 -13.88 -6.54
N TYR A 343 -9.41 -12.97 -5.61
CA TYR A 343 -9.80 -11.56 -5.67
C TYR A 343 -8.77 -10.69 -6.40
N ILE A 344 -7.66 -11.27 -6.87
CA ILE A 344 -6.58 -10.55 -7.51
C ILE A 344 -6.80 -10.39 -9.01
N ASP A 345 -6.65 -9.15 -9.50
CA ASP A 345 -6.69 -8.77 -10.91
C ASP A 345 -5.38 -8.10 -11.38
N ASN A 346 -5.41 -7.51 -12.58
CA ASN A 346 -4.24 -6.86 -13.20
C ASN A 346 -3.75 -5.58 -12.50
N GLY A 347 -4.60 -4.90 -11.73
CA GLY A 347 -4.19 -3.75 -10.92
C GLY A 347 -3.62 -4.17 -9.57
N HIS A 348 -3.83 -5.42 -9.16
CA HIS A 348 -3.47 -5.83 -7.82
C HIS A 348 -1.99 -5.78 -7.44
N PRO A 349 -1.05 -6.13 -8.35
CA PRO A 349 0.38 -5.93 -8.11
C PRO A 349 0.78 -4.51 -7.70
N TYR A 350 -0.02 -3.48 -8.05
CA TYR A 350 0.30 -2.07 -7.82
C TYR A 350 0.04 -1.58 -6.40
N TRP A 351 -0.43 -2.43 -5.46
CA TRP A 351 -0.38 -2.09 -4.02
C TRP A 351 1.02 -1.67 -3.57
N CYS A 352 2.03 -2.22 -4.22
CA CYS A 352 3.44 -1.94 -3.99
C CYS A 352 3.79 -0.46 -4.21
N MET A 353 3.00 0.28 -4.99
CA MET A 353 3.25 1.68 -5.30
C MET A 353 3.18 2.59 -4.08
N GLN A 354 2.51 2.17 -3.01
CA GLN A 354 2.49 2.94 -1.77
C GLN A 354 3.84 3.03 -1.06
N ALA A 355 4.80 2.14 -1.37
CA ALA A 355 6.17 2.31 -0.90
C ALA A 355 6.83 3.61 -1.42
N PHE A 356 6.34 4.14 -2.55
CA PHE A 356 6.79 5.42 -3.09
C PHE A 356 6.27 6.64 -2.34
N SER A 357 5.55 6.45 -1.23
CA SER A 357 5.25 7.54 -0.29
C SER A 357 6.52 8.18 0.29
N LEU A 358 7.69 7.53 0.14
CA LEU A 358 9.02 8.12 0.38
C LEU A 358 9.22 9.46 -0.33
N TYR A 359 8.50 9.73 -1.43
CA TYR A 359 8.60 11.02 -2.11
C TYR A 359 8.08 12.19 -1.27
N LEU A 360 7.36 11.93 -0.18
CA LEU A 360 6.97 12.92 0.81
C LEU A 360 8.12 13.37 1.72
N LEU A 361 9.22 12.63 1.78
CA LEU A 361 10.41 13.06 2.52
C LEU A 361 11.01 14.32 1.87
N PRO A 362 11.57 15.27 2.62
CA PRO A 362 12.26 16.41 2.02
C PRO A 362 13.38 15.99 1.05
N GLU A 363 13.69 16.79 0.03
CA GLU A 363 14.74 16.45 -0.95
C GLU A 363 16.14 16.27 -0.34
N ARG A 364 16.40 16.98 0.77
CA ARG A 364 17.67 16.96 1.51
C ARG A 364 17.62 16.05 2.74
N ASP A 365 16.61 15.20 2.83
CA ASP A 365 16.48 14.24 3.93
C ASP A 365 17.63 13.22 3.93
N ALA A 366 18.07 12.80 5.12
CA ALA A 366 19.20 11.89 5.30
C ALA A 366 18.98 10.51 4.65
N PHE A 367 17.73 10.12 4.39
CA PHE A 367 17.39 8.94 3.62
C PHE A 367 17.91 8.97 2.17
N TRP A 368 18.07 10.16 1.55
CA TRP A 368 18.45 10.27 0.14
C TRP A 368 19.95 10.22 -0.11
N THR A 369 20.77 10.61 0.86
CA THR A 369 22.23 10.57 0.77
C THR A 369 22.88 9.80 1.93
N PRO A 370 22.41 8.59 2.27
CA PRO A 370 22.96 7.88 3.41
C PRO A 370 24.20 7.11 3.02
N ARG A 371 25.09 6.91 4.01
CA ARG A 371 26.00 5.78 3.96
C ARG A 371 25.19 4.53 4.25
N GLU A 372 25.05 3.64 3.26
CA GLU A 372 24.36 2.36 3.47
C GLU A 372 25.00 1.58 4.61
N GLU A 373 24.15 1.04 5.47
CA GLU A 373 24.54 0.18 6.56
C GLU A 373 24.29 -1.28 6.24
N ALA A 374 25.10 -2.16 6.84
CA ALA A 374 24.89 -3.60 6.76
C ALA A 374 23.54 -3.98 7.41
N LEU A 375 22.77 -4.83 6.74
CA LEU A 375 21.55 -5.41 7.29
C LEU A 375 21.88 -6.33 8.48
N PRO A 376 20.94 -6.60 9.42
CA PRO A 376 21.22 -7.49 10.55
C PRO A 376 21.78 -8.86 10.14
N ILE A 377 21.25 -9.41 9.05
CA ILE A 377 21.67 -10.69 8.47
C ILE A 377 23.13 -10.71 8.01
N GLU A 378 23.72 -9.56 7.69
CA GLU A 378 25.14 -9.46 7.31
C GLU A 378 26.05 -9.33 8.54
N ARG A 379 25.49 -9.02 9.71
CA ARG A 379 26.24 -8.78 10.95
C ARG A 379 26.42 -10.08 11.74
N ALA A 380 25.34 -10.83 12.00
CA ALA A 380 25.37 -12.04 12.82
C ALA A 380 24.22 -13.02 12.49
N ASP A 381 24.35 -14.26 12.93
CA ASP A 381 23.22 -15.20 13.01
C ASP A 381 22.24 -14.75 14.09
N TYR A 382 20.94 -15.02 13.90
CA TYR A 382 19.92 -14.70 14.90
C TYR A 382 18.75 -15.69 14.90
N ARG A 383 18.10 -15.79 16.06
CA ARG A 383 16.84 -16.52 16.27
C ARG A 383 15.93 -15.64 17.13
N ILE A 384 14.89 -15.07 16.54
CA ILE A 384 14.01 -14.10 17.19
C ILE A 384 12.63 -14.73 17.34
N PRO A 385 12.16 -15.01 18.57
CA PRO A 385 10.80 -15.49 18.79
C PRO A 385 9.80 -14.33 18.75
N PHE A 386 8.73 -14.51 17.99
CA PHE A 386 7.58 -13.60 17.93
C PHE A 386 6.40 -14.28 18.63
N LYS A 387 6.11 -13.84 19.86
CA LYS A 387 5.08 -14.43 20.72
C LYS A 387 3.67 -14.18 20.19
N GLY A 388 3.41 -13.01 19.61
CA GLY A 388 2.11 -12.64 19.04
C GLY A 388 1.82 -13.46 17.79
N ALA A 389 2.72 -13.41 16.82
CA ALA A 389 2.60 -14.16 15.55
C ALA A 389 2.86 -15.68 15.68
N ARG A 390 3.26 -16.15 16.87
CA ARG A 390 3.56 -17.57 17.17
C ARG A 390 4.53 -18.18 16.16
N MET A 391 5.69 -17.54 16.03
CA MET A 391 6.70 -17.93 15.06
C MET A 391 8.11 -17.65 15.56
N MET A 392 9.10 -18.22 14.87
CA MET A 392 10.50 -17.90 15.05
C MET A 392 11.12 -17.44 13.73
N LEU A 393 11.77 -16.29 13.75
CA LEU A 393 12.56 -15.79 12.63
C LEU A 393 14.01 -16.21 12.80
N VAL A 394 14.58 -16.85 11.78
CA VAL A 394 15.94 -17.37 11.81
C VAL A 394 16.76 -16.77 10.68
N GLY A 395 17.78 -16.01 11.03
CA GLY A 395 18.78 -15.48 10.11
C GLY A 395 20.06 -16.31 10.15
N THR A 396 20.60 -16.63 8.98
CA THR A 396 21.90 -17.30 8.84
C THR A 396 22.85 -16.44 8.02
N LYS A 397 23.80 -15.79 8.68
CA LYS A 397 24.75 -14.83 8.08
C LYS A 397 25.54 -15.44 6.93
N ARG A 398 26.02 -16.67 7.11
CA ARG A 398 26.84 -17.34 6.09
C ARG A 398 26.13 -17.45 4.74
N SER A 399 24.83 -17.70 4.74
CA SER A 399 24.04 -17.79 3.50
C SER A 399 23.37 -16.46 3.14
N GLY A 400 23.15 -15.56 4.10
CA GLY A 400 22.35 -14.36 3.90
C GLY A 400 20.84 -14.61 3.94
N HIS A 401 20.40 -15.82 4.32
CA HIS A 401 19.00 -16.23 4.25
C HIS A 401 18.24 -15.91 5.53
N VAL A 402 16.98 -15.53 5.35
CA VAL A 402 16.00 -15.39 6.44
C VAL A 402 14.94 -16.48 6.28
N ARG A 403 14.62 -17.16 7.37
CA ARG A 403 13.59 -18.20 7.43
C ARG A 403 12.56 -17.86 8.48
N TRP A 404 11.30 -18.06 8.12
CA TRP A 404 10.16 -17.96 9.02
C TRP A 404 9.73 -19.38 9.41
N LEU A 405 9.82 -19.73 10.68
CA LEU A 405 9.38 -21.01 11.22
C LEU A 405 8.08 -20.81 11.98
N GLN A 406 6.99 -21.41 11.50
CA GLN A 406 5.66 -21.25 12.09
C GLN A 406 5.42 -22.30 13.17
N SER A 407 4.88 -21.90 14.32
CA SER A 407 4.38 -22.88 15.31
C SER A 407 2.89 -23.15 15.15
N GLN A 408 2.07 -22.12 14.92
CA GLN A 408 0.62 -22.27 14.69
C GLN A 408 0.07 -21.08 13.89
N ASN A 409 -0.59 -21.34 12.76
CA ASN A 409 -1.33 -20.34 11.99
C ASN A 409 -2.54 -21.00 11.33
N GLU A 410 -3.63 -20.27 11.18
CA GLU A 410 -4.86 -20.77 10.59
C GLU A 410 -5.19 -20.03 9.28
N PRO A 411 -5.53 -20.75 8.19
CA PRO A 411 -5.99 -20.11 6.98
C PRO A 411 -7.42 -19.59 7.19
N ARG A 412 -7.68 -18.32 6.85
CA ARG A 412 -9.01 -17.72 6.95
C ARG A 412 -10.00 -18.44 6.02
N LYS A 413 -11.01 -19.12 6.58
CA LYS A 413 -12.24 -19.67 5.94
C LYS A 413 -12.18 -20.27 4.51
N LYS A 414 -11.02 -20.67 3.93
CA LYS A 414 -10.93 -21.38 2.63
C LYS A 414 -9.67 -22.27 2.55
N VAL A 415 -9.85 -23.54 2.19
CA VAL A 415 -8.76 -24.53 1.97
C VAL A 415 -7.82 -24.15 0.81
N ARG A 416 -8.25 -23.29 -0.12
CA ARG A 416 -7.55 -23.01 -1.39
C ARG A 416 -6.15 -22.39 -1.26
N TYR A 417 -5.81 -21.80 -0.12
CA TYR A 417 -4.51 -21.12 0.09
C TYR A 417 -3.75 -21.68 1.30
N ARG A 418 -4.07 -22.90 1.72
CA ARG A 418 -3.50 -23.54 2.93
C ARG A 418 -1.98 -23.41 2.95
N ASP A 419 -1.33 -23.72 1.82
CA ASP A 419 0.12 -23.73 1.64
C ASP A 419 0.81 -22.38 1.83
N GLN A 420 0.07 -21.27 1.77
CA GLN A 420 0.58 -19.95 2.08
C GLN A 420 0.61 -19.65 3.58
N TYR A 421 -0.19 -20.38 4.37
CA TYR A 421 -0.41 -20.12 5.80
C TYR A 421 0.19 -21.19 6.72
N ILE A 422 0.25 -22.45 6.30
CA ILE A 422 0.46 -23.57 7.24
C ILE A 422 1.75 -24.36 7.08
N LYS A 423 2.61 -24.06 6.08
CA LYS A 423 3.89 -24.75 5.98
C LYS A 423 4.70 -24.50 7.24
N PHE A 424 5.45 -25.51 7.65
CA PHE A 424 6.30 -25.41 8.84
C PHE A 424 7.36 -24.29 8.70
N ALA A 425 7.89 -24.11 7.49
CA ALA A 425 8.93 -23.13 7.21
C ALA A 425 8.71 -22.43 5.87
N TYR A 426 9.08 -21.15 5.83
CA TYR A 426 9.16 -20.33 4.63
C TYR A 426 10.56 -19.70 4.53
N SER A 427 11.01 -19.46 3.30
CA SER A 427 12.35 -18.96 2.99
C SER A 427 12.25 -17.65 2.21
N SER A 428 13.23 -16.78 2.39
CA SER A 428 13.44 -15.59 1.55
C SER A 428 14.12 -15.90 0.21
N HIS A 429 14.58 -17.14 0.03
CA HIS A 429 15.22 -17.69 -1.17
C HIS A 429 14.39 -18.81 -1.77
#